data_AF-X1VCI0-F1
#
_entry.id   AF-X1VCI0-F1
#
_cell.length_a   1.000
_cell.length_b   1.000
_cell.length_c   1.000
_cell.angle_alpha   90.00
_cell.angle_beta   90.00
_cell.angle_gamma   90.00
#
_symmetry.space_group_name_H-M   'P 1'
#
loop_
_entity.id
_entity.type
_entity.pdbx_description
1 polymer ?
#
loop_
_entity_poly.entity_id
_entity_poly.type
_entity_poly.pdbx_seq_one_letter_code
_entity_poly.pdbx_strand_id
1 'polypeptide(L)' 'MKKIGITTTVPIEILLAAGYRPVDLNNVFITDPSPERLVNIAEKG' A
#
# COMPACT_ATOMS: atom_id res chain seq x y z
N MET A 1 -1.12 -10.25 -12.60
CA MET A 1 -0.25 -9.16 -12.15
C MET A 1 -0.03 -9.26 -10.64
N LYS A 2 1.21 -9.27 -10.17
CA LYS A 2 1.54 -9.38 -8.73
C LYS A 2 1.31 -8.02 -8.06
N LYS A 3 0.71 -7.98 -6.86
CA LYS A 3 0.52 -6.72 -6.12
C LYS A 3 1.84 -6.28 -5.49
N ILE A 4 2.14 -4.99 -5.53
CA ILE A 4 3.25 -4.37 -4.81
C ILE A 4 2.73 -3.15 -4.04
N GLY A 5 3.03 -3.08 -2.75
CA GLY A 5 2.64 -1.96 -1.90
C GLY A 5 3.62 -0.80 -2.07
N ILE A 6 3.09 0.43 -2.12
CA ILE A 6 3.89 1.67 -2.11
C ILE A 6 3.42 2.54 -0.95
N THR A 7 4.37 3.18 -0.27
CA THR A 7 4.13 4.12 0.84
C THR A 7 4.49 5.56 0.46
N THR A 8 4.93 5.77 -0.78
CA THR A 8 5.26 7.08 -1.34
C THR A 8 4.94 7.09 -2.83
N THR A 9 4.96 8.27 -3.43
CA THR A 9 4.82 8.43 -4.87
C THR A 9 6.05 7.88 -5.58
N VAL A 10 5.81 7.00 -6.56
CA VAL A 10 6.84 6.46 -7.46
C VAL A 10 6.33 6.53 -8.90
N PRO A 11 7.22 6.56 -9.91
CA PRO A 11 6.82 6.42 -11.32
C PRO A 11 6.14 5.06 -11.54
N ILE A 12 4.82 5.08 -11.73
CA ILE A 12 3.98 3.88 -11.82
C ILE A 12 4.24 3.07 -13.09
N GLU A 13 4.72 3.74 -14.13
CA GLU A 13 5.01 3.18 -15.45
C GLU A 13 6.05 2.05 -15.36
N ILE A 14 7.04 2.21 -14.48
CA ILE A 14 8.08 1.20 -14.24
C ILE A 14 7.46 -0.08 -13.65
N LEU A 15 6.56 0.08 -12.68
CA LEU A 15 5.89 -1.04 -12.02
C LEU A 15 4.91 -1.75 -12.96
N LEU A 16 4.16 -0.97 -13.75
CA LEU A 16 3.25 -1.50 -14.76
C LEU A 16 4.00 -2.28 -15.85
N ALA A 17 5.11 -1.73 -16.38
CA ALA A 17 5.96 -2.39 -17.36
C ALA A 17 6.58 -3.68 -16.80
N ALA A 18 6.90 -3.72 -15.50
CA ALA A 18 7.38 -4.91 -14.81
C ALA A 18 6.27 -5.92 -14.45
N GLY A 19 5.01 -5.70 -14.87
CA GLY A 19 3.89 -6.62 -14.65
C GLY A 19 3.29 -6.58 -13.24
N TYR A 20 3.63 -5.56 -12.45
CA TYR A 20 3.08 -5.35 -11.12
C TYR A 20 1.82 -4.49 -11.15
N ARG A 21 0.94 -4.74 -10.18
CA ARG A 21 -0.16 -3.85 -9.82
C ARG A 21 0.24 -3.07 -8.56
N PRO A 22 0.55 -1.78 -8.66
CA PRO A 22 0.84 -0.96 -7.49
C PRO A 22 -0.42 -0.80 -6.64
N VAL A 23 -0.21 -0.78 -5.33
CA VAL A 23 -1.24 -0.56 -4.31
C VAL A 23 -0.70 0.51 -3.37
N ASP A 24 -1.36 1.66 -3.33
CA ASP A 24 -1.04 2.71 -2.39
C ASP A 24 -1.51 2.30 -0.99
N LEU A 25 -0.55 1.97 -0.12
CA LEU A 25 -0.84 1.49 1.22
C LEU A 25 -1.35 2.59 2.14
N ASN A 26 -0.99 3.85 1.90
CA ASN A 26 -1.49 4.97 2.70
C ASN A 26 -2.98 5.17 2.45
N ASN A 27 -3.38 5.10 1.16
CA ASN A 27 -4.77 5.19 0.78
C ASN A 27 -5.59 3.99 1.28
N VAL A 28 -5.06 2.77 1.18
CA VAL A 28 -5.71 1.58 1.75
C VAL A 28 -5.85 1.70 3.28
N PHE A 29 -4.85 2.25 3.96
CA PHE A 29 -4.86 2.43 5.40
C PHE A 29 -5.91 3.45 5.85
N ILE A 30 -5.93 4.66 5.26
CA ILE A 30 -6.85 5.74 5.69
C ILE A 30 -8.31 5.44 5.33
N THR A 31 -8.54 4.56 4.36
CA THR A 31 -9.90 4.14 3.94
C THR A 31 -10.37 2.85 4.60
N ASP A 32 -9.55 2.21 5.44
CA ASP A 32 -9.98 1.04 6.22
C ASP A 32 -11.12 1.45 7.17
N PRO A 33 -12.15 0.61 7.38
CA PRO A 33 -13.21 0.89 8.35
C PRO A 33 -12.71 1.03 9.80
N SER A 34 -11.50 0.54 10.10
CA SER A 34 -10.87 0.64 11.41
C SER A 34 -9.35 0.88 11.29
N PRO A 35 -8.91 2.10 10.93
CA PRO A 35 -7.48 2.41 10.74
C PRO A 35 -6.67 2.25 12.04
N GLU A 36 -7.27 2.59 13.19
CA GLU A 36 -6.64 2.42 14.51
C GLU A 36 -6.25 0.97 14.81
N ARG A 37 -7.05 -0.01 14.35
CA ARG A 37 -6.69 -1.42 14.49
C ARG A 37 -5.39 -1.73 13.74
N LEU A 38 -5.19 -1.13 12.57
CA LEU A 38 -3.98 -1.31 11.77
C LEU A 38 -2.75 -0.65 12.44
N VAL A 39 -2.92 0.52 13.05
CA VAL A 39 -1.86 1.17 13.88
C VAL A 39 -1.46 0.25 15.03
N ASN A 40 -2.44 -0.22 15.80
CA ASN A 40 -2.21 -1.13 16.92
C ASN A 40 -1.49 -2.42 16.50
N ILE A 41 -1.73 -2.94 15.29
CA ILE A 41 -1.01 -4.10 14.76
C ILE A 41 0.44 -3.75 14.45
N ALA A 42 0.69 -2.58 13.84
CA ALA A 42 2.03 -2.13 13.48
C ALA A 42 2.90 -1.82 14.70
N GLU A 43 2.33 -1.22 15.75
CA GLU A 43 3.04 -0.86 16.99
C GLU A 43 3.30 -2.04 17.92
N LYS A 44 2.57 -3.15 17.76
CA LYS A 44 2.80 -4.40 18.52
C LYS A 44 4.04 -5.18 18.05
N GLY A 45 4.84 -4.59 17.16
CA GLY A 45 6.12 -5.13 16.69
C GLY A 45 7.16 -5.27 17.80
#